data_AF-A0A1I2JAL5-F1
#
_entry.id   AF-A0A1I2JAL5-F1
#
_cell.length_a   1.000
_cell.length_b   1.000
_cell.length_c   1.000
_cell.angle_alpha   90.00
_cell.angle_beta   90.00
_cell.angle_gamma   90.00
#
_symmetry.space_group_name_H-M   'P 1'
#
loop_
_entity.id
_entity.type
_entity.pdbx_description
1 polymer ?
#
loop_
_entity_poly.entity_id
_entity_poly.type
_entity_poly.pdbx_seq_one_letter_code
_entity_poly.pdbx_strand_id
1 'polypeptide(L)'
;MKMFGGSNSKSGSSGSVGVDTLIGRQTEVLGDVRFTGGLHVDGKIKGKVIASADKASALSVSEHGSIEGDVRVPNVVLNGSVVGDVHASQKITLASKARVTGNVYYRIIEMEGGAQVNGQLVHDGGAGAAENMSGIVPRPGAEAASTDELSEARRVKGIVNG
;
A
#
# COMPACT_ATOMS: atom_id res chain seq x y z
N MET A 1 5.84 29.72 59.76
CA MET A 1 5.97 28.24 59.82
C MET A 1 4.87 27.60 58.99
N LYS A 2 5.25 26.67 58.08
CA LYS A 2 4.41 25.78 57.25
C LYS A 2 3.50 26.48 56.20
N MET A 3 3.34 25.99 54.98
CA MET A 3 3.98 24.91 54.23
C MET A 3 3.52 25.04 52.77
N PHE A 4 4.39 24.61 51.86
CA PHE A 4 4.15 24.44 50.43
C PHE A 4 2.93 23.56 50.13
N GLY A 5 2.09 23.99 49.20
CA GLY A 5 1.08 23.16 48.54
C GLY A 5 1.42 23.02 47.06
N GLY A 6 2.32 22.08 46.76
CA GLY A 6 2.75 21.77 45.40
C GLY A 6 1.59 21.32 44.51
N SER A 7 1.54 21.91 43.33
CA SER A 7 0.75 21.50 42.18
C SER A 7 0.99 20.02 41.86
N ASN A 8 -0.04 19.18 42.02
CA ASN A 8 -0.04 17.85 41.43
C ASN A 8 -0.87 17.89 40.14
N SER A 9 -0.22 18.30 39.05
CA SER A 9 -0.73 18.06 37.70
C SER A 9 -0.67 16.56 37.44
N LYS A 10 -1.78 15.86 37.70
CA LYS A 10 -2.03 14.52 37.15
C LYS A 10 -1.99 14.65 35.63
N SER A 11 -0.82 14.34 35.07
CA SER A 11 -0.60 14.14 33.65
C SER A 11 -1.63 13.12 33.15
N GLY A 12 -2.32 13.47 32.07
CA GLY A 12 -3.28 12.61 31.43
C GLY A 12 -2.61 11.30 31.03
N SER A 13 -3.10 10.20 31.58
CA SER A 13 -2.98 8.87 30.99
C SER A 13 -3.81 8.84 29.70
N SER A 14 -3.31 9.52 28.68
CA SER A 14 -3.76 9.37 27.31
C SER A 14 -3.41 7.94 26.90
N GLY A 15 -4.38 7.21 26.36
CA GLY A 15 -4.21 5.83 25.90
C GLY A 15 -3.04 5.74 24.93
N SER A 16 -1.89 5.32 25.45
CA SER A 16 -0.77 4.93 24.63
C SER A 16 -1.21 3.69 23.87
N VAL A 17 -1.50 3.85 22.58
CA VAL A 17 -1.11 2.82 21.62
C VAL A 17 0.41 2.77 21.73
N GLY A 18 0.87 2.06 22.76
CA GLY A 18 2.27 1.88 23.06
C GLY A 18 2.84 1.13 21.87
N VAL A 19 3.96 1.61 21.35
CA VAL A 19 4.86 0.70 20.67
C VAL A 19 5.34 -0.26 21.77
N ASP A 20 4.65 -1.39 21.93
CA ASP A 20 4.97 -2.39 22.95
C ASP A 20 6.32 -3.05 22.66
N THR A 21 6.72 -3.09 21.39
CA THR A 21 7.97 -3.75 20.97
C THR A 21 8.71 -2.90 19.95
N LEU A 22 10.01 -2.68 20.20
CA LEU A 22 10.93 -1.99 19.30
C LEU A 22 12.13 -2.89 19.00
N ILE A 23 12.41 -3.08 17.72
CA ILE A 23 13.61 -3.76 17.22
C ILE A 23 14.60 -2.68 16.79
N GLY A 24 15.76 -2.65 17.46
CA GLY A 24 16.78 -1.63 17.23
C GLY A 24 17.57 -1.83 15.93
N ARG A 25 18.27 -0.78 15.51
CA ARG A 25 19.04 -0.73 14.26
C ARG A 25 20.12 -1.79 14.10
N GLN A 26 20.74 -2.19 15.20
CA GLN A 26 21.81 -3.19 15.24
C GLN A 26 21.30 -4.59 15.60
N THR A 27 19.98 -4.80 15.56
CA THR A 27 19.38 -6.10 15.82
C THR A 27 19.08 -6.79 14.49
N GLU A 28 19.53 -8.03 14.37
CA GLU A 28 19.12 -8.95 13.30
C GLU A 28 18.30 -10.09 13.93
N VAL A 29 17.06 -10.26 13.46
CA VAL A 29 16.17 -11.31 13.94
C VAL A 29 16.09 -12.39 12.87
N LEU A 30 16.43 -13.62 13.24
CA LEU A 30 16.41 -14.79 12.36
C LEU A 30 15.37 -15.79 12.90
N GLY A 31 14.32 -16.08 12.12
CA GLY A 31 13.27 -17.03 12.49
C GLY A 31 11.85 -16.45 12.52
N ASP A 32 10.99 -16.99 13.37
CA ASP A 32 9.58 -16.58 13.48
C ASP A 32 9.37 -15.57 14.60
N VAL A 33 8.86 -14.38 14.24
CA VAL A 33 8.49 -13.31 15.16
C VAL A 33 6.98 -13.25 15.28
N ARG A 34 6.46 -13.37 16.51
CA ARG A 34 5.04 -13.23 16.80
C ARG A 34 4.85 -12.11 17.80
N PHE A 35 4.02 -11.13 17.44
CA PHE A 35 3.76 -9.97 18.31
C PHE A 35 2.27 -9.60 18.33
N THR A 36 1.89 -8.84 19.35
CA THR A 36 0.56 -8.29 19.57
C THR A 36 0.70 -6.78 19.79
N GLY A 37 -0.21 -5.96 19.25
CA GLY A 37 -0.12 -4.51 19.40
C GLY A 37 0.87 -3.87 18.43
N GLY A 38 1.63 -2.87 18.88
CA GLY A 38 2.55 -2.12 18.02
C GLY A 38 3.97 -2.71 17.97
N LEU A 39 4.44 -3.06 16.77
CA LEU A 39 5.84 -3.41 16.52
C LEU A 39 6.52 -2.35 15.66
N HIS A 40 7.62 -1.79 16.14
CA HIS A 40 8.48 -0.89 15.39
C HIS A 40 9.81 -1.55 15.05
N VAL A 41 10.22 -1.48 13.78
CA VAL A 41 11.42 -2.16 13.27
C VAL A 41 12.38 -1.16 12.66
N ASP A 42 13.51 -0.91 13.33
CA ASP A 42 14.64 -0.12 12.81
C ASP A 42 15.81 -1.02 12.32
N GLY A 43 15.72 -2.33 12.51
CA GLY A 43 16.77 -3.33 12.22
C GLY A 43 16.47 -4.27 11.05
N LYS A 44 17.13 -5.44 11.06
CA LYS A 44 16.96 -6.48 10.03
C LYS A 44 16.14 -7.65 10.54
N ILE A 45 15.18 -8.11 9.76
CA ILE A 45 14.40 -9.32 10.07
C ILE A 45 14.50 -10.26 8.89
N LYS A 46 14.94 -11.50 9.12
CA LYS A 46 14.89 -12.58 8.15
C LYS A 46 14.03 -13.72 8.67
N GLY A 47 12.90 -13.95 8.03
CA GLY A 47 11.98 -15.02 8.42
C GLY A 47 10.53 -14.57 8.38
N LYS A 48 9.74 -15.04 9.34
CA LYS A 48 8.29 -14.88 9.33
C LYS A 48 7.84 -13.90 10.42
N VAL A 49 7.16 -12.84 10.03
CA VAL A 49 6.60 -11.84 10.95
C VAL A 49 5.09 -12.01 11.00
N ILE A 50 4.56 -12.44 12.14
CA ILE A 50 3.13 -12.69 12.34
C ILE A 50 2.62 -11.76 13.43
N ALA A 51 1.71 -10.84 13.08
CA ALA A 51 0.90 -10.19 14.08
C ALA A 51 -0.25 -11.11 14.49
N SER A 52 -0.48 -11.25 15.78
CA SER A 52 -1.73 -11.82 16.28
C SER A 52 -2.91 -10.95 15.86
N ALA A 53 -4.00 -11.60 15.46
CA ALA A 53 -5.17 -11.02 14.81
C ALA A 53 -6.08 -10.19 15.74
N ASP A 54 -5.53 -9.54 16.76
CA ASP A 54 -6.24 -8.51 17.50
C ASP A 54 -6.27 -7.22 16.67
N LYS A 55 -7.43 -6.53 16.67
CA LYS A 55 -7.75 -5.40 15.78
C LYS A 55 -6.77 -4.22 15.84
N ALA A 56 -5.89 -4.17 16.84
CA ALA A 56 -4.96 -3.08 17.07
C ALA A 56 -3.50 -3.41 16.72
N SER A 57 -3.21 -4.57 16.12
CA SER A 57 -1.83 -4.90 15.75
C SER A 57 -1.36 -4.04 14.57
N ALA A 58 -0.22 -3.37 14.73
CA ALA A 58 0.35 -2.50 13.71
C ALA A 58 1.85 -2.75 13.59
N LEU A 59 2.33 -2.92 12.35
CA LEU A 59 3.75 -3.02 12.04
C LEU A 59 4.22 -1.70 11.43
N SER A 60 5.24 -1.09 12.02
CA SER A 60 5.91 0.10 11.49
C SER A 60 7.37 -0.22 11.21
N VAL A 61 7.79 -0.05 9.96
CA VAL A 61 9.18 -0.25 9.53
C VAL A 61 9.79 1.12 9.27
N SER A 62 10.93 1.39 9.89
CA SER A 62 11.70 2.63 9.70
C SER A 62 12.51 2.62 8.41
N GLU A 63 13.16 3.74 8.08
CA GLU A 63 14.00 3.82 6.86
C GLU A 63 15.20 2.88 6.86
N HIS A 64 15.73 2.57 8.04
CA HIS A 64 16.83 1.61 8.19
C HIS A 64 16.33 0.17 8.36
N GLY A 65 15.02 -0.01 8.49
CA GLY A 65 14.39 -1.31 8.62
C GLY A 65 14.47 -2.09 7.31
N SER A 66 14.93 -3.34 7.39
CA SER A 66 14.94 -4.27 6.27
C SER A 66 14.28 -5.58 6.67
N ILE A 67 13.24 -5.98 5.94
CA ILE A 67 12.54 -7.25 6.19
C ILE A 67 12.71 -8.16 4.98
N GLU A 68 13.20 -9.37 5.23
CA GLU A 68 13.34 -10.44 4.25
C GLU A 68 12.47 -11.63 4.66
N GLY A 69 11.40 -11.91 3.92
CA GLY A 69 10.54 -13.08 4.15
C GLY A 69 9.04 -12.78 4.15
N ASP A 70 8.28 -13.58 4.91
CA ASP A 70 6.82 -13.52 4.96
C ASP A 70 6.34 -12.57 6.07
N VAL A 71 5.55 -11.57 5.72
CA VAL A 71 4.97 -10.63 6.68
C VAL A 71 3.44 -10.77 6.67
N ARG A 72 2.83 -11.12 7.80
CA ARG A 72 1.37 -11.29 7.95
C ARG A 72 0.85 -10.42 9.07
N VAL A 73 0.21 -9.32 8.70
CA VAL A 73 -0.16 -8.25 9.64
C VAL A 73 -1.40 -7.51 9.13
N PRO A 74 -2.29 -6.99 9.99
CA PRO A 74 -3.48 -6.29 9.51
C PRO A 74 -3.16 -4.87 9.03
N ASN A 75 -2.34 -4.12 9.76
CA ASN A 75 -1.94 -2.76 9.44
C ASN A 75 -0.42 -2.64 9.29
N VAL A 76 0.04 -2.05 8.19
CA VAL A 76 1.47 -1.89 7.88
C VAL A 76 1.79 -0.45 7.52
N VAL A 77 2.84 0.09 8.11
CA VAL A 77 3.46 1.35 7.72
C VAL A 77 4.90 1.05 7.32
N LEU A 78 5.23 1.20 6.04
CA LEU A 78 6.57 0.97 5.52
C LEU A 78 7.25 2.31 5.24
N ASN A 79 8.36 2.57 5.92
CA ASN A 79 9.28 3.68 5.62
C ASN A 79 10.66 3.19 5.15
N GLY A 80 10.87 1.88 4.97
CA GLY A 80 12.16 1.27 4.65
C GLY A 80 12.09 0.26 3.50
N SER A 81 12.94 -0.77 3.56
CA SER A 81 13.05 -1.78 2.48
C SER A 81 12.44 -3.12 2.89
N VAL A 82 11.64 -3.72 2.01
CA VAL A 82 11.05 -5.05 2.22
C VAL A 82 11.32 -5.92 1.01
N VAL A 83 11.77 -7.16 1.24
CA VAL A 83 12.04 -8.17 0.22
C VAL A 83 11.25 -9.44 0.58
N GLY A 84 10.27 -9.82 -0.23
CA GLY A 84 9.45 -11.01 0.01
C GLY A 84 7.95 -10.76 -0.07
N ASP A 85 7.19 -11.64 0.57
CA ASP A 85 5.73 -11.68 0.52
C ASP A 85 5.11 -10.91 1.70
N VAL A 86 4.37 -9.85 1.40
CA VAL A 86 3.70 -9.01 2.39
C VAL A 86 2.20 -9.21 2.29
N HIS A 87 1.59 -9.70 3.37
CA HIS A 87 0.15 -9.87 3.51
C HIS A 87 -0.40 -8.85 4.50
N ALA A 88 -1.09 -7.84 3.97
CA ALA A 88 -1.80 -6.81 4.69
C ALA A 88 -3.32 -7.06 4.67
N SER A 89 -3.88 -7.55 5.78
CA SER A 89 -5.30 -7.93 5.86
C SER A 89 -6.27 -6.74 5.93
N GLN A 90 -5.81 -5.54 6.29
CA GLN A 90 -6.64 -4.32 6.34
C GLN A 90 -6.06 -3.20 5.49
N LYS A 91 -4.91 -2.64 5.90
CA LYS A 91 -4.34 -1.45 5.27
C LYS A 91 -2.82 -1.49 5.25
N ILE A 92 -2.25 -1.07 4.12
CA ILE A 92 -0.82 -0.81 3.97
C ILE A 92 -0.60 0.64 3.57
N THR A 93 0.32 1.30 4.27
CA THR A 93 0.76 2.67 4.00
C THR A 93 2.24 2.63 3.63
N LEU A 94 2.56 3.00 2.40
CA LEU A 94 3.92 3.19 1.91
C LEU A 94 4.28 4.66 2.01
N ALA A 95 5.30 4.99 2.80
CA ALA A 95 5.81 6.35 2.91
C ALA A 95 6.82 6.68 1.80
N SER A 96 7.25 7.95 1.73
CA SER A 96 8.21 8.50 0.74
C SER A 96 9.44 7.66 0.47
N LYS A 97 9.95 6.93 1.48
CA LYS A 97 11.20 6.14 1.39
C LYS A 97 10.96 4.63 1.30
N ALA A 98 9.71 4.20 1.15
CA ALA A 98 9.38 2.79 1.09
C ALA A 98 9.91 2.14 -0.19
N ARG A 99 10.57 1.00 -0.06
CA ARG A 99 11.02 0.15 -1.18
C ARG A 99 10.54 -1.27 -0.95
N VAL A 100 9.62 -1.74 -1.79
CA VAL A 100 9.11 -3.11 -1.69
C VAL A 100 9.57 -3.91 -2.90
N THR A 101 10.16 -5.08 -2.68
CA THR A 101 10.59 -6.01 -3.73
C THR A 101 9.96 -7.38 -3.49
N GLY A 102 8.90 -7.73 -4.22
CA GLY A 102 8.19 -8.99 -4.01
C GLY A 102 6.68 -8.88 -4.21
N ASN A 103 5.93 -9.84 -3.66
CA ASN A 103 4.49 -9.88 -3.80
C ASN A 103 3.84 -9.17 -2.61
N VAL A 104 2.91 -8.25 -2.87
CA VAL A 104 2.16 -7.55 -1.83
C VAL A 104 0.69 -7.87 -1.99
N TYR A 105 0.14 -8.56 -1.01
CA TYR A 105 -1.28 -8.82 -0.85
C TYR A 105 -1.88 -7.74 0.04
N TYR A 106 -2.77 -6.92 -0.49
CA TYR A 106 -3.36 -5.80 0.25
C TYR A 106 -4.86 -5.67 0.00
N ARG A 107 -5.58 -5.05 0.94
CA ARG A 107 -6.96 -4.59 0.72
C ARG A 107 -7.02 -3.11 0.39
N ILE A 108 -6.47 -2.29 1.27
CA ILE A 108 -6.37 -0.85 1.08
C ILE A 108 -4.90 -0.48 1.04
N ILE A 109 -4.48 0.21 -0.01
CA ILE A 109 -3.13 0.72 -0.17
C ILE A 109 -3.13 2.24 -0.22
N GLU A 110 -2.29 2.85 0.60
CA GLU A 110 -1.97 4.27 0.53
C GLU A 110 -0.50 4.41 0.19
N MET A 111 -0.20 5.22 -0.82
CA MET A 111 1.17 5.49 -1.26
C MET A 111 1.44 6.98 -1.17
N GLU A 112 2.50 7.34 -0.48
CA GLU A 112 3.03 8.69 -0.47
C GLU A 112 4.03 8.91 -1.62
N GLY A 113 4.26 10.17 -2.00
CA GLY A 113 5.16 10.51 -3.09
C GLY A 113 6.60 10.10 -2.80
N GLY A 114 7.14 9.15 -3.58
CA GLY A 114 8.52 8.66 -3.44
C GLY A 114 8.63 7.16 -3.15
N ALA A 115 7.51 6.51 -2.76
CA ALA A 115 7.48 5.07 -2.58
C ALA A 115 7.78 4.32 -3.90
N GLN A 116 8.58 3.26 -3.82
CA GLN A 116 8.94 2.40 -4.94
C GLN A 116 8.51 0.97 -4.65
N VAL A 117 7.83 0.34 -5.62
CA VAL A 117 7.41 -1.05 -5.54
C VAL A 117 7.89 -1.79 -6.79
N ASN A 118 8.65 -2.85 -6.58
CA ASN A 118 9.19 -3.75 -7.61
C ASN A 118 8.63 -5.15 -7.39
N GLY A 119 7.50 -5.47 -8.01
CA GLY A 119 6.92 -6.80 -7.91
C GLY A 119 5.44 -6.84 -8.24
N GLN A 120 4.74 -7.84 -7.72
CA GLN A 120 3.32 -8.04 -7.98
C GLN A 120 2.47 -7.47 -6.85
N LEU A 121 1.50 -6.64 -7.21
CA LEU A 121 0.51 -6.08 -6.29
C LEU A 121 -0.78 -6.87 -6.46
N VAL A 122 -1.13 -7.68 -5.47
CA VAL A 122 -2.33 -8.52 -5.48
C VAL A 122 -3.35 -7.91 -4.51
N HIS A 123 -4.48 -7.47 -5.05
CA HIS A 123 -5.57 -7.02 -4.22
C HIS A 123 -6.28 -8.25 -3.60
N ASP A 124 -6.18 -8.42 -2.28
CA ASP A 124 -6.95 -9.40 -1.49
C ASP A 124 -8.39 -8.88 -1.30
N GLY A 125 -9.05 -8.64 -2.44
CA GLY A 125 -10.46 -8.38 -2.46
C GLY A 125 -11.17 -9.67 -2.08
N GLY A 126 -11.65 -9.76 -0.83
CA GLY A 126 -12.71 -10.72 -0.53
C GLY A 126 -13.72 -10.64 -1.67
N ALA A 127 -13.96 -11.78 -2.34
CA ALA A 127 -14.69 -11.90 -3.59
C ALA A 127 -15.81 -10.85 -3.71
N GLY A 128 -15.59 -9.80 -4.50
CA GLY A 128 -16.55 -8.68 -4.57
C GLY A 128 -16.10 -7.39 -5.27
N ALA A 129 -14.92 -7.33 -5.89
CA ALA A 129 -14.52 -6.12 -6.64
C ALA A 129 -13.54 -6.44 -7.79
N ALA A 130 -13.90 -7.41 -8.63
CA ALA A 130 -13.31 -7.60 -9.94
C ALA A 130 -14.40 -7.41 -11.01
N GLU A 131 -15.09 -6.27 -10.98
CA GLU A 131 -15.81 -5.75 -12.15
C GLU A 131 -15.47 -4.26 -12.28
N ASN A 132 -15.12 -3.86 -13.49
CA ASN A 132 -14.93 -2.48 -13.97
C ASN A 132 -13.51 -1.90 -13.95
N MET A 133 -12.57 -2.53 -14.67
CA MET A 133 -11.53 -1.79 -15.38
C MET A 133 -11.23 -2.41 -16.76
N SER A 134 -12.22 -2.31 -17.65
CA SER A 134 -11.99 -2.29 -19.10
C SER A 134 -12.71 -1.06 -19.64
N GLY A 135 -12.00 0.07 -19.70
CA GLY A 135 -12.59 1.35 -20.07
C GLY A 135 -11.60 2.53 -20.14
N ILE A 136 -10.34 2.30 -20.53
CA ILE A 136 -9.56 3.37 -21.18
C ILE A 136 -9.73 3.16 -22.69
N VAL A 137 -10.66 3.90 -23.28
CA VAL A 137 -10.66 4.16 -24.72
C VAL A 137 -9.74 5.36 -24.94
N PRO A 138 -8.66 5.25 -25.74
CA PRO A 138 -7.90 6.44 -26.12
C PRO A 138 -8.79 7.32 -26.99
N ARG A 139 -8.90 8.62 -26.66
CA ARG A 139 -9.54 9.60 -27.55
C ARG A 139 -8.62 9.79 -28.77
N PRO A 140 -9.05 9.52 -30.00
CA PRO A 140 -8.36 10.03 -31.17
C PRO A 140 -8.74 11.51 -31.30
N GLY A 141 -7.80 12.38 -30.94
CA GLY A 141 -7.83 13.79 -31.32
C GLY A 141 -6.93 14.00 -32.53
N ALA A 142 -7.47 14.74 -33.51
CA ALA A 142 -6.77 15.62 -34.44
C ALA A 142 -6.04 15.02 -35.66
N GLU A 143 -6.56 15.46 -36.83
CA GLU A 143 -5.81 16.06 -37.93
C GLU A 143 -5.46 15.18 -39.15
N ALA A 144 -6.29 15.31 -40.19
CA ALA A 144 -5.83 15.43 -41.57
C ALA A 144 -6.83 16.32 -42.33
N ALA A 145 -6.46 17.58 -42.49
CA ALA A 145 -7.12 18.50 -43.42
C ALA A 145 -6.62 18.26 -44.85
N SER A 146 -7.47 18.66 -45.80
CA SER A 146 -7.14 19.22 -47.14
C SER A 146 -7.50 18.38 -48.38
N THR A 147 -8.44 18.97 -49.13
CA THR A 147 -8.48 19.15 -50.60
C THR A 147 -9.29 18.16 -51.45
N ASP A 148 -10.30 18.74 -52.09
CA ASP A 148 -10.82 18.48 -53.44
C ASP A 148 -9.92 17.64 -54.36
N GLU A 149 -10.54 16.71 -55.11
CA GLU A 149 -10.50 16.71 -56.58
C GLU A 149 -11.45 15.63 -57.15
N LEU A 150 -12.48 16.11 -57.87
CA LEU A 150 -12.96 15.65 -59.18
C LEU A 150 -13.31 14.18 -59.47
N SER A 151 -14.46 14.05 -60.15
CA SER A 151 -14.77 13.08 -61.22
C SER A 151 -15.09 11.65 -60.77
N GLU A 152 -16.01 10.89 -61.35
CA GLU A 152 -17.08 11.10 -62.31
C GLU A 152 -17.83 9.75 -62.36
N ALA A 153 -19.02 9.81 -62.95
CA ALA A 153 -19.56 8.76 -63.80
C ALA A 153 -20.19 7.50 -63.19
N ARG A 154 -21.52 7.47 -63.42
CA ARG A 154 -22.33 6.33 -63.90
C ARG A 154 -22.73 5.34 -62.80
N ARG A 155 -24.01 4.99 -62.65
CA ARG A 155 -24.94 4.62 -63.74
C ARG A 155 -26.36 4.55 -63.18
N VAL A 156 -27.26 5.20 -63.90
CA VAL A 156 -28.71 4.95 -63.97
C VAL A 156 -29.04 3.47 -63.86
N LYS A 157 -30.01 3.08 -63.00
CA LYS A 157 -31.22 2.27 -63.36
C LYS A 157 -32.16 2.00 -62.17
N GLY A 158 -33.47 2.06 -62.44
CA GLY A 158 -34.53 1.33 -61.70
C GLY A 158 -35.44 2.25 -60.88
N ILE A 159 -36.51 2.86 -61.41
CA ILE A 159 -37.81 2.27 -61.79
C ILE A 159 -38.57 1.71 -60.56
N VAL A 160 -39.71 2.36 -60.24
CA VAL A 160 -40.98 1.91 -59.57
C VAL A 160 -40.88 1.38 -58.13
N ASN A 161 -41.81 1.55 -57.18
CA ASN A 161 -43.27 1.84 -57.07
C ASN A 161 -43.47 2.59 -55.73
N GLY A 162 -44.56 3.25 -55.38
CA GLY A 162 -45.92 3.39 -55.91
C GLY A 162 -46.74 4.26 -54.96
#